data_AF-A0A496RZI3-F1
#
_entry.id   AF-A0A496RZI3-F1
#
_cell.length_a   1.000
_cell.length_b   1.000
_cell.length_c   1.000
_cell.angle_alpha   90.00
_cell.angle_beta   90.00
_cell.angle_gamma   90.00
#
_symmetry.space_group_name_H-M   'P 1'
#
loop_
_entity.id
_entity.type
_entity.pdbx_description
1 polymer ?
#
loop_
_entity_poly.entity_id
_entity_poly.type
_entity_poly.pdbx_seq_one_letter_code
_entity_poly.pdbx_strand_id
1 'polypeptide(L)'
;MSDVTINGKEIDVEKGKRLEFAGITGKKSIAYFHHVDLYIEGHKYKLYCGFSSSISPYGFGILGQYGFFDLFVVKFDLKKEEIEIKPY
;
A
#
# COMPACT_ATOMS: atom_id res chain seq x y z
N MET A 1 -12.32 -9.37 10.08
CA MET A 1 -11.06 -9.55 9.32
C MET A 1 -10.01 -9.93 10.34
N SER A 2 -9.43 -11.13 10.29
CA SER A 2 -8.38 -11.53 11.25
C SER A 2 -7.05 -10.95 10.80
N ASP A 3 -6.52 -10.03 11.60
CA ASP A 3 -5.12 -9.99 12.02
C ASP A 3 -4.09 -10.00 10.89
N VAL A 4 -3.81 -8.82 10.35
CA VAL A 4 -2.64 -8.62 9.46
C VAL A 4 -1.44 -8.33 10.34
N THR A 5 -0.34 -9.05 10.11
CA THR A 5 0.91 -8.79 10.82
C THR A 5 1.72 -7.74 10.08
N ILE A 6 2.01 -6.61 10.73
CA ILE A 6 2.93 -5.59 10.23
C ILE A 6 4.06 -5.47 11.25
N ASN A 7 5.31 -5.65 10.80
CA ASN A 7 6.48 -5.64 11.68
C ASN A 7 6.44 -6.69 12.81
N GLY A 8 5.84 -7.86 12.57
CA GLY A 8 5.69 -8.90 13.60
C GLY A 8 4.65 -8.58 14.68
N LYS A 9 3.84 -7.53 14.49
CA LYS A 9 2.71 -7.18 15.36
C LYS A 9 1.40 -7.32 14.63
N GLU A 10 0.46 -7.97 15.30
CA GLU A 10 -0.93 -8.04 14.89
C GLU A 10 -1.55 -6.64 14.88
N ILE A 11 -2.13 -6.25 13.76
CA ILE A 11 -2.89 -5.02 13.66
C ILE A 11 -4.37 -5.32 13.44
N ASP A 12 -5.20 -4.69 14.26
CA ASP A 12 -6.63 -4.60 14.04
C ASP A 12 -6.86 -3.59 12.91
N VAL A 13 -7.03 -4.11 11.70
CA VAL A 13 -7.14 -3.32 10.48
C VAL A 13 -8.32 -2.34 10.55
N GLU A 14 -9.43 -2.72 11.18
CA GLU A 14 -10.66 -1.93 11.16
C GLU A 14 -10.57 -0.66 12.04
N LYS A 15 -9.56 -0.57 12.93
CA LYS A 15 -9.24 0.64 13.71
C LYS A 15 -8.55 1.74 12.91
N GLY A 16 -8.18 1.47 11.66
CA GLY A 16 -7.59 2.47 10.77
C GLY A 16 -8.58 3.55 10.35
N LYS A 17 -8.07 4.60 9.69
CA LYS A 17 -8.94 5.64 9.12
C LYS A 17 -9.75 5.03 7.97
N ARG A 18 -11.06 4.91 8.14
CA ARG A 18 -11.99 4.42 7.11
C ARG A 18 -12.06 5.39 5.93
N LEU A 19 -11.95 4.85 4.71
CA LEU A 19 -12.11 5.58 3.46
C LEU A 19 -12.90 4.75 2.45
N GLU A 20 -13.83 5.38 1.74
CA GLU A 20 -14.52 4.77 0.60
C GLU A 20 -13.76 5.04 -0.69
N PHE A 21 -13.56 4.00 -1.50
CA PHE A 21 -12.92 4.09 -2.81
C PHE A 21 -13.70 3.27 -3.83
N ALA A 22 -13.43 3.49 -5.12
CA ALA A 22 -14.00 2.70 -6.20
C ALA A 22 -12.94 2.47 -7.28
N GLY A 23 -12.97 1.29 -7.89
CA GLY A 23 -12.19 0.98 -9.08
C GLY A 23 -12.94 1.31 -10.38
N ILE A 24 -12.44 0.78 -11.50
CA ILE A 24 -13.02 1.02 -12.83
C ILE A 24 -14.49 0.57 -12.97
N THR A 25 -14.92 -0.40 -12.16
CA THR A 25 -16.31 -0.90 -12.17
C THR A 25 -17.29 0.03 -11.44
N GLY A 26 -16.80 1.08 -10.78
CA GLY A 26 -17.62 2.01 -9.98
C GLY A 26 -18.19 1.42 -8.70
N LYS A 27 -17.97 0.12 -8.42
CA LYS A 27 -18.39 -0.50 -7.16
C LYS A 27 -17.61 0.10 -6.00
N LYS A 28 -18.33 0.62 -5.01
CA LYS A 28 -17.76 1.18 -3.79
C LYS A 28 -17.18 0.06 -2.91
N SER A 29 -16.03 0.36 -2.35
CA SER A 29 -15.26 -0.48 -1.46
C SER A 29 -14.76 0.33 -0.27
N ILE A 30 -14.41 -0.36 0.82
CA ILE A 30 -13.89 0.26 2.04
C ILE A 30 -12.43 -0.11 2.22
N ALA A 31 -11.60 0.88 2.51
CA ALA A 31 -10.24 0.68 3.00
C ALA A 31 -10.08 1.30 4.38
N TYR A 32 -9.18 0.72 5.18
CA TYR A 32 -8.78 1.25 6.47
C TYR A 32 -7.30 1.61 6.43
N PHE A 33 -7.00 2.88 6.65
CA PHE A 33 -5.64 3.40 6.51
C PHE A 33 -4.88 3.43 7.83
N HIS A 34 -3.63 3.01 7.77
CA HIS A 34 -2.69 2.96 8.89
C HIS A 34 -1.33 3.54 8.49
N HIS A 35 -0.57 3.99 9.49
CA HIS A 35 0.86 4.22 9.31
C HIS A 35 1.62 2.92 9.58
N VAL A 36 2.42 2.51 8.60
CA VAL A 36 3.18 1.26 8.61
C VAL A 36 4.65 1.56 8.35
N ASP A 37 5.52 0.61 8.67
CA ASP A 37 6.93 0.69 8.28
C ASP A 37 7.14 -0.10 6.99
N LEU A 38 7.71 0.56 6.00
CA LEU A 38 8.13 0.00 4.73
C LEU A 38 9.66 -0.12 4.74
N TYR A 39 10.17 -1.30 4.39
CA TYR A 39 11.60 -1.53 4.29
C TYR A 39 12.00 -1.74 2.83
N ILE A 40 12.88 -0.88 2.32
CA ILE A 40 13.44 -0.96 0.96
C ILE A 40 14.96 -0.87 1.10
N GLU A 41 15.68 -1.86 0.58
CA GLU A 41 17.15 -1.91 0.58
C GLU A 41 17.77 -1.66 1.96
N GLY A 42 17.14 -2.18 3.03
CA GLY A 42 17.62 -2.00 4.41
C GLY A 42 17.27 -0.65 5.05
N HIS A 43 16.68 0.27 4.30
CA HIS A 43 16.18 1.55 4.81
C HIS A 43 14.71 1.45 5.21
N LYS A 44 14.35 2.17 6.28
CA LYS A 44 13.00 2.19 6.86
C LYS A 44 12.29 3.49 6.55
N TYR A 45 11.06 3.39 6.03
CA TYR A 45 10.20 4.50 5.67
C TYR A 45 8.83 4.39 6.36
N LYS A 46 8.26 5.52 6.76
CA LYS A 46 6.89 5.58 7.30
C LYS A 46 5.91 5.74 6.14
N LEU A 47 5.15 4.70 5.85
CA LEU A 47 4.17 4.68 4.77
C LEU A 47 2.76 4.81 5.34
N TYR A 48 1.93 5.66 4.74
CA TYR A 48 0.50 5.69 5.01
C TYR A 48 -0.24 4.88 3.94
N CYS A 49 -0.80 3.73 4.29
CA CYS A 49 -1.42 2.80 3.32
C CYS A 49 -2.76 2.26 3.81
N GLY A 50 -3.59 1.84 2.86
CA GLY A 50 -4.93 1.30 3.10
C GLY A 50 -4.99 -0.22 2.97
N PHE A 51 -5.74 -0.85 3.87
CA PHE A 51 -6.04 -2.28 3.84
C PHE A 51 -7.51 -2.48 3.49
N SER A 52 -7.80 -3.41 2.60
CA SER A 52 -9.18 -3.71 2.18
C SER A 52 -9.34 -5.20 1.86
N SER A 53 -10.39 -5.82 2.40
CA SER A 53 -10.82 -7.18 2.03
C SER A 53 -11.55 -7.24 0.68
N SER A 54 -11.88 -6.09 0.10
CA SER A 54 -12.64 -6.01 -1.15
C SER A 54 -11.76 -6.06 -2.40
N ILE A 55 -10.43 -5.96 -2.23
CA ILE A 55 -9.48 -6.20 -3.30
C ILE A 55 -9.37 -7.71 -3.49
N SER A 56 -9.47 -8.16 -4.74
CA SER A 56 -9.46 -9.57 -5.15
C SER A 56 -8.46 -10.41 -4.33
N PRO A 57 -8.76 -11.68 -4.00
CA PRO A 57 -7.80 -12.58 -3.33
C PRO A 57 -6.52 -12.81 -4.14
N TYR A 58 -6.53 -12.49 -5.43
CA TYR A 58 -5.36 -12.51 -6.32
C TYR A 58 -4.82 -11.10 -6.63
N GLY A 59 -5.30 -10.10 -5.90
CA GLY A 59 -4.88 -8.72 -6.04
C GLY A 59 -3.47 -8.54 -5.49
N PHE A 60 -2.61 -7.91 -6.29
CA PHE A 60 -1.33 -7.40 -5.80
C PHE A 60 -1.56 -6.11 -5.01
N GLY A 61 -0.66 -5.83 -4.07
CA GLY A 61 -0.62 -4.52 -3.42
C GLY A 61 -0.49 -3.42 -4.46
N ILE A 62 -1.26 -2.34 -4.30
CA ILE A 62 -1.24 -1.20 -5.22
C ILE A 62 -0.35 -0.11 -4.63
N LEU A 63 0.69 0.28 -5.35
CA LEU A 63 1.49 1.45 -5.01
C LEU A 63 0.76 2.71 -5.48
N GLY A 64 0.31 3.51 -4.52
CA GLY A 64 -0.49 4.70 -4.76
C GLY A 64 0.35 5.96 -4.92
N GLN A 65 -0.26 6.95 -5.57
CA GLN A 65 0.25 8.33 -5.63
C GLN A 65 0.49 8.87 -4.22
N TYR A 66 -0.55 8.81 -3.38
CA TYR A 66 -0.45 9.17 -1.98
C TYR A 66 0.15 8.03 -1.15
N GLY A 67 1.16 8.35 -0.35
CA GLY A 67 1.90 7.40 0.47
C GLY A 67 3.20 6.93 -0.20
N PHE A 68 3.15 6.12 -1.26
CA PHE A 68 4.37 5.54 -1.84
C PHE A 68 5.07 6.52 -2.78
N PHE A 69 4.38 7.05 -3.80
CA PHE A 69 5.01 8.00 -4.73
C PHE A 69 5.25 9.39 -4.14
N ASP A 70 4.66 9.71 -2.98
CA ASP A 70 5.04 10.88 -2.17
C ASP A 70 6.47 10.74 -1.59
N LEU A 71 6.92 9.51 -1.35
CA LEU A 71 8.22 9.22 -0.72
C LEU A 71 9.31 8.89 -1.73
N PHE A 72 8.94 8.41 -2.92
CA PHE A 72 9.90 7.89 -3.89
C PHE A 72 9.63 8.41 -5.30
N VAL A 73 10.71 8.78 -5.99
CA VAL A 73 10.73 8.84 -7.44
C VAL A 73 10.86 7.41 -7.97
N VAL A 74 9.89 7.00 -8.79
CA VAL A 74 9.86 5.67 -9.41
C VAL A 74 9.97 5.79 -10.91
N LYS A 75 10.90 5.04 -11.51
CA LYS A 75 11.06 4.94 -12.97
C LYS A 75 10.95 3.49 -13.39
N PHE A 76 10.25 3.26 -14.50
CA PHE A 76 10.09 1.95 -15.11
C PHE A 76 10.84 1.94 -16.45
N ASP A 77 11.70 0.95 -16.66
CA ASP A 77 12.28 0.65 -17.96
C ASP A 77 11.78 -0.72 -18.42
N LEU A 78 10.72 -0.72 -19.23
CA LEU A 78 10.09 -1.95 -19.70
C LEU A 78 11.01 -2.80 -20.59
N LYS A 79 11.90 -2.16 -21.37
CA LYS A 79 12.78 -2.91 -22.28
C LYS A 79 13.87 -3.66 -21.52
N LYS A 80 14.26 -3.14 -20.36
CA LYS A 80 15.21 -3.79 -19.45
C LYS A 80 14.55 -4.64 -18.37
N GLU A 81 13.22 -4.57 -18.26
CA GLU A 81 12.46 -5.19 -17.17
C GLU A 81 12.91 -4.69 -15.78
N GLU A 82 13.31 -3.42 -15.70
CA GLU A 82 13.87 -2.81 -14.49
C GLU A 82 12.92 -1.77 -13.90
N ILE A 83 12.98 -1.64 -12.57
CA ILE A 83 12.41 -0.52 -11.84
C ILE A 83 13.51 0.16 -11.01
N GLU A 84 13.51 1.49 -11.02
CA GLU A 84 14.35 2.30 -10.15
C GLU A 84 13.45 2.99 -9.11
N ILE A 85 13.80 2.85 -7.83
CA ILE A 85 13.11 3.50 -6.71
C ILE A 85 14.14 4.34 -5.98
N LYS A 86 13.96 5.65 -5.93
CA LYS A 86 14.84 6.58 -5.21
C LYS A 86 14.04 7.40 -4.22
N PRO A 87 14.46 7.49 -2.95
CA PRO A 87 13.82 8.39 -2.00
C PRO A 87 13.93 9.83 -2.50
N TYR A 88 12.92 10.64 -2.20
CA TYR A 88 12.99 12.09 -2.34
C TYR A 88 14.01 12.72 -1.40
#